data_AF-A0A7S0QMS5-F1
#
_entry.id   AF-A0A7S0QMS5-F1
#
_cell.length_a   1.000
_cell.length_b   1.000
_cell.length_c   1.000
_cell.angle_alpha   90.00
_cell.angle_beta   90.00
_cell.angle_gamma   90.00
#
_symmetry.space_group_name_H-M   'P 1'
#
loop_
_entity.id
_entity.type
_entity.pdbx_description
1 polymer ?
#
loop_
_entity_poly.entity_id
_entity_poly.type
_entity_poly.pdbx_seq_one_letter_code
_entity_poly.pdbx_strand_id
1 'polypeptide(L)'
;GSTDCRCAVGYALNNRTKACDACLPGTFSPSRVCTQCAANSYSEAHAELCLCNAGFEWSPPLIHSEPVPVDAVCKFGCQNSLCRGAKDKVLTTSSGRICLLNYRNNEDTSWVIQPSEPNNGMLLTFNLLSVEVDYDTVSVYACKDISCFQWNKTYMNDLGSQNLTQ
;
A
#
# COMPACT_ATOMS: atom_id res chain seq x y z
N GLY A 1 -44.07 -3.30 -16.09
CA GLY A 1 -43.34 -3.83 -14.92
C GLY A 1 -41.89 -3.98 -15.32
N SER A 2 -40.99 -3.23 -14.68
CA SER A 2 -39.54 -3.34 -14.89
C SER A 2 -38.92 -3.73 -13.56
N THR A 3 -38.85 -5.03 -13.28
CA THR A 3 -37.97 -5.55 -12.24
C THR A 3 -36.59 -5.64 -12.86
N ASP A 4 -35.84 -4.55 -12.75
CA ASP A 4 -34.42 -4.49 -13.07
C ASP A 4 -33.73 -5.60 -12.25
N CYS A 5 -33.31 -6.69 -12.91
CA CYS A 5 -32.56 -7.79 -12.27
C CYS A 5 -31.19 -7.25 -11.84
N ARG A 6 -31.18 -6.57 -10.69
CA ARG A 6 -29.98 -6.10 -10.01
C ARG A 6 -29.50 -7.24 -9.15
N CYS A 7 -28.37 -7.82 -9.56
CA CYS A 7 -27.60 -8.66 -8.66
C CYS A 7 -27.17 -7.81 -7.45
N ALA A 8 -27.25 -8.40 -6.25
CA ALA A 8 -26.75 -7.74 -5.06
C ALA A 8 -25.22 -7.52 -5.17
N VAL A 9 -24.69 -6.59 -4.37
CA VAL A 9 -23.25 -6.36 -4.26
C VAL A 9 -22.51 -7.67 -4.01
N GLY A 10 -21.35 -7.87 -4.63
CA GLY A 10 -20.61 -9.14 -4.60
C GLY A 10 -21.13 -10.23 -5.54
N TYR A 11 -22.19 -9.97 -6.32
CA TYR A 11 -22.68 -10.85 -7.38
C TYR A 11 -22.64 -10.16 -8.75
N ALA A 12 -22.53 -10.96 -9.82
CA ALA A 12 -22.60 -10.52 -11.21
C ALA A 12 -23.63 -11.32 -12.02
N LEU A 13 -24.22 -10.68 -13.03
CA LEU A 13 -25.22 -11.34 -13.87
C LEU A 13 -24.57 -12.35 -14.81
N ASN A 14 -24.94 -13.62 -14.69
CA ASN A 14 -24.57 -14.65 -15.64
C ASN A 14 -25.51 -14.59 -16.85
N ASN A 15 -24.96 -14.19 -18.00
CA ASN A 15 -25.74 -14.03 -19.23
C ASN A 15 -26.30 -15.33 -19.82
N ARG A 16 -25.77 -16.50 -19.41
CA ARG A 16 -26.24 -17.82 -19.85
C ARG A 16 -27.39 -18.33 -18.98
N THR A 17 -27.25 -18.26 -17.67
CA THR A 17 -28.26 -18.78 -16.72
C THR A 17 -29.31 -17.73 -16.35
N LYS A 18 -29.07 -16.45 -16.69
CA LYS A 18 -29.87 -15.29 -16.26
C LYS A 18 -29.96 -15.16 -14.73
N ALA A 19 -29.05 -15.80 -14.00
CA ALA A 19 -28.93 -15.76 -12.54
C ALA A 19 -27.77 -14.86 -12.10
N CYS A 20 -27.70 -14.60 -10.79
CA CYS A 20 -26.61 -13.85 -10.17
C CYS A 20 -25.59 -14.81 -9.57
N ASP A 21 -24.37 -14.81 -10.11
CA ASP A 21 -23.27 -15.65 -9.63
C ASP A 21 -22.35 -14.85 -8.71
N ALA A 22 -21.85 -15.50 -7.66
CA ALA A 22 -20.94 -14.84 -6.73
C ALA A 22 -19.64 -14.51 -7.45
N CYS A 23 -19.09 -13.32 -7.16
CA CYS A 23 -17.73 -13.02 -7.56
C CYS A 23 -16.77 -14.02 -6.89
N LEU A 24 -15.69 -14.33 -7.61
CA LEU A 24 -14.66 -15.23 -7.10
C LEU A 24 -13.67 -14.44 -6.23
N PRO A 25 -12.93 -15.10 -5.31
CA PRO A 25 -11.85 -14.46 -4.58
C PRO A 25 -10.89 -13.71 -5.51
N GLY A 26 -10.48 -12.50 -5.11
CA GLY A 26 -9.70 -11.59 -5.94
C GLY A 26 -10.52 -10.76 -6.94
N THR A 27 -11.85 -10.85 -6.90
CA THR A 27 -12.77 -9.98 -7.63
C THR A 27 -13.83 -9.36 -6.71
N PHE A 28 -14.40 -8.23 -7.09
CA PHE A 28 -15.45 -7.53 -6.35
C PHE A 28 -16.52 -7.00 -7.32
N SER A 29 -17.74 -6.75 -6.85
CA SER A 29 -18.82 -6.17 -7.69
C SER A 29 -19.67 -5.20 -6.88
N PRO A 30 -19.61 -3.88 -7.15
CA PRO A 30 -20.50 -2.92 -6.51
C PRO A 30 -21.88 -2.83 -7.19
N SER A 31 -22.03 -3.27 -8.46
CA SER A 31 -23.29 -3.01 -9.17
C SER A 31 -23.71 -3.91 -10.32
N ARG A 32 -22.92 -4.93 -10.75
CA ARG A 32 -23.33 -6.08 -11.61
C ARG A 32 -22.20 -6.83 -12.32
N VAL A 33 -20.97 -6.35 -12.26
CA VAL A 33 -19.82 -6.94 -12.96
C VAL A 33 -18.74 -7.22 -11.94
N CYS A 34 -18.21 -8.45 -11.93
CA CYS A 34 -17.03 -8.77 -11.14
C CYS A 34 -15.82 -8.12 -11.79
N THR A 35 -15.19 -7.20 -11.07
CA THR A 35 -13.96 -6.54 -11.47
C THR A 35 -12.81 -7.10 -10.64
N GLN A 36 -11.64 -7.24 -11.27
CA GLN A 36 -10.47 -7.76 -10.57
C GLN A 36 -9.93 -6.75 -9.57
N CYS A 37 -9.51 -7.23 -8.41
CA CYS A 37 -8.80 -6.43 -7.43
C CYS A 37 -7.49 -5.88 -8.03
N ALA A 38 -7.19 -4.62 -7.74
CA ALA A 38 -5.93 -3.98 -8.13
C ALA A 38 -4.73 -4.65 -7.45
N ALA A 39 -3.51 -4.38 -7.94
CA ALA A 39 -2.29 -4.89 -7.33
C ALA A 39 -2.23 -4.56 -5.83
N ASN A 40 -1.72 -5.50 -5.04
CA ASN A 40 -1.61 -5.41 -3.58
C ASN A 40 -2.95 -5.32 -2.82
N SER A 41 -4.04 -5.77 -3.44
CA SER A 41 -5.34 -5.94 -2.79
C SER A 41 -5.88 -7.35 -2.97
N TYR A 42 -6.83 -7.74 -2.11
CA TYR A 42 -7.48 -9.04 -2.12
C TYR A 42 -8.97 -8.90 -1.80
N SER A 43 -9.74 -9.92 -2.13
CA SER A 43 -11.13 -10.06 -1.71
C SER A 43 -11.46 -11.53 -1.46
N GLU A 44 -12.36 -11.78 -0.52
CA GLU A 44 -13.04 -13.08 -0.43
C GLU A 44 -14.10 -13.20 -1.52
N ALA A 45 -14.77 -14.37 -1.61
CA ALA A 45 -15.71 -14.64 -2.68
C ALA A 45 -16.77 -13.54 -2.83
N HIS A 46 -17.76 -13.45 -1.98
CA HIS A 46 -18.92 -12.60 -2.25
C HIS A 46 -18.69 -11.09 -1.93
N ALA A 47 -17.58 -10.50 -2.38
CA ALA A 47 -17.11 -9.20 -1.91
C ALA A 47 -17.67 -7.99 -2.67
N GLU A 48 -18.08 -6.98 -1.92
CA GLU A 48 -18.51 -5.67 -2.43
C GLU A 48 -17.33 -4.77 -2.80
N LEU A 49 -16.17 -4.95 -2.14
CA LEU A 49 -14.96 -4.15 -2.33
C LEU A 49 -13.70 -4.98 -2.10
N CYS A 50 -12.58 -4.55 -2.67
CA CYS A 50 -11.25 -5.12 -2.38
C CYS A 50 -10.65 -4.47 -1.13
N LEU A 51 -9.97 -5.29 -0.34
CA LEU A 51 -9.20 -4.88 0.83
C LEU A 51 -7.71 -4.85 0.48
N CYS A 52 -6.96 -3.92 1.05
CA CYS A 52 -5.52 -3.90 0.87
C CYS A 52 -4.87 -5.07 1.60
N ASN A 53 -3.87 -5.69 0.96
CA ASN A 53 -3.00 -6.65 1.62
C ASN A 53 -2.34 -5.99 2.83
N ALA A 54 -1.97 -6.80 3.83
CA ALA A 54 -1.23 -6.30 4.99
C ALA A 54 -0.01 -5.47 4.53
N GLY A 55 0.12 -4.26 5.10
CA GLY A 55 1.17 -3.30 4.75
C GLY A 55 0.80 -2.35 3.61
N PHE A 56 -0.43 -2.41 3.11
CA PHE A 56 -0.94 -1.46 2.13
C PHE A 56 -2.19 -0.75 2.68
N GLU A 57 -2.34 0.52 2.31
CA GLU A 57 -3.45 1.39 2.67
C GLU A 57 -4.11 1.94 1.40
N TRP A 58 -5.42 2.16 1.48
CA TRP A 58 -6.20 2.70 0.39
C TRP A 58 -5.87 4.18 0.23
N SER A 59 -5.36 4.59 -0.93
CA SER A 59 -5.11 5.99 -1.25
C SER A 59 -6.24 6.49 -2.16
N PRO A 60 -7.23 7.25 -1.66
CA PRO A 60 -8.23 7.84 -2.53
C PRO A 60 -7.55 8.75 -3.57
N PRO A 61 -8.06 8.82 -4.82
CA PRO A 61 -7.77 9.99 -5.64
C PRO A 61 -8.26 11.23 -4.89
N LEU A 62 -7.50 12.33 -4.94
CA LEU A 62 -7.78 13.59 -4.22
C LEU A 62 -9.08 14.31 -4.68
N ILE A 63 -9.94 13.65 -5.45
CA ILE A 63 -11.12 14.26 -6.07
C ILE A 63 -12.31 13.30 -5.93
N HIS A 64 -13.29 13.70 -5.12
CA HIS A 64 -14.56 13.03 -4.89
C HIS A 64 -15.46 13.08 -6.14
N SER A 65 -15.24 12.20 -7.09
CA SER A 65 -16.24 11.90 -8.13
C SER A 65 -16.35 10.40 -8.32
N GLU A 66 -17.53 9.85 -8.02
CA GLU A 66 -17.90 8.48 -8.39
C GLU A 66 -17.78 8.26 -9.91
N PRO A 67 -17.52 7.02 -10.38
CA PRO A 67 -17.29 5.80 -9.60
C PRO A 67 -15.82 5.70 -9.18
N VAL A 68 -15.58 5.10 -8.01
CA VAL A 68 -14.24 4.77 -7.51
C VAL A 68 -13.40 4.20 -8.66
N PRO A 69 -12.32 4.87 -9.09
CA PRO A 69 -11.56 4.39 -10.21
C PRO A 69 -11.01 3.01 -9.85
N VAL A 70 -11.07 2.09 -10.82
CA VAL A 70 -10.38 0.79 -10.81
C VAL A 70 -8.88 0.89 -10.54
N ASP A 71 -8.35 2.12 -10.49
CA ASP A 71 -6.98 2.50 -10.20
C ASP A 71 -6.78 3.06 -8.77
N ALA A 72 -7.73 2.88 -7.85
CA ALA A 72 -7.48 3.14 -6.43
C ALA A 72 -6.51 2.09 -5.88
N VAL A 73 -5.22 2.34 -6.10
CA VAL A 73 -4.14 1.41 -5.77
C VAL A 73 -3.96 1.38 -4.26
N CYS A 74 -3.99 0.17 -3.70
CA CYS A 74 -3.44 -0.10 -2.38
C CYS A 74 -1.96 0.27 -2.40
N LYS A 75 -1.64 1.45 -1.85
CA LYS A 75 -0.28 1.94 -1.74
C LYS A 75 0.33 1.43 -0.46
N PHE A 76 1.64 1.37 -0.37
CA PHE A 76 2.29 0.96 0.86
C PHE A 76 1.89 1.90 2.00
N GLY A 77 1.42 1.37 3.13
CA GLY A 77 0.79 2.15 4.19
C GLY A 77 0.53 1.35 5.47
N CYS A 78 0.18 2.08 6.53
CA CYS A 78 0.20 1.55 7.90
C CYS A 78 -1.22 1.23 8.37
N GLN A 79 -1.52 -0.05 8.66
CA GLN A 79 -2.75 -0.42 9.37
C GLN A 79 -2.47 -0.60 10.86
N ASN A 80 -3.28 0.02 11.71
CA ASN A 80 -3.23 -0.11 13.18
C ASN A 80 -1.81 0.00 13.76
N SER A 81 -1.02 0.95 13.26
CA SER A 81 0.33 1.24 13.78
C SER A 81 1.37 0.13 13.60
N LEU A 82 1.07 -0.91 12.80
CA LEU A 82 2.00 -2.00 12.51
C LEU A 82 2.32 -2.03 11.01
N CYS A 83 3.57 -1.76 10.62
CA CYS A 83 4.05 -2.16 9.30
C CYS A 83 4.22 -3.68 9.23
N ARG A 84 3.11 -4.40 9.05
CA ARG A 84 3.20 -5.79 8.59
C ARG A 84 3.41 -5.79 7.09
N GLY A 85 4.65 -5.94 6.62
CA GLY A 85 4.86 -6.39 5.24
C GLY A 85 6.12 -5.94 4.53
N ALA A 86 6.90 -4.99 5.06
CA ALA A 86 8.05 -4.47 4.34
C ALA A 86 9.42 -4.89 4.89
N LYS A 87 9.46 -5.54 6.05
CA LYS A 87 10.66 -6.23 6.51
C LYS A 87 11.07 -7.26 5.45
N ASP A 88 12.29 -7.14 4.95
CA ASP A 88 12.90 -8.03 3.95
C ASP A 88 12.18 -8.06 2.57
N LYS A 89 11.38 -7.04 2.24
CA LYS A 89 10.76 -6.90 0.90
C LYS A 89 11.25 -5.67 0.15
N VAL A 90 11.32 -5.79 -1.18
CA VAL A 90 11.58 -4.68 -2.11
C VAL A 90 10.27 -3.97 -2.43
N LEU A 91 10.20 -2.68 -2.12
CA LEU A 91 9.06 -1.80 -2.36
C LEU A 91 9.25 -1.08 -3.69
N THR A 92 8.41 -1.37 -4.69
CA THR A 92 8.53 -0.82 -6.05
C THR A 92 7.53 0.27 -6.42
N THR A 93 6.74 0.74 -5.44
CA THR A 93 5.73 1.78 -5.66
C THR A 93 6.36 3.17 -5.84
N SER A 94 5.67 4.07 -6.54
CA SER A 94 6.08 5.47 -6.72
C SER A 94 5.90 6.32 -5.46
N SER A 95 5.09 5.87 -4.49
CA SER A 95 4.86 6.56 -3.21
C SER A 95 4.26 5.63 -2.16
N GLY A 96 4.55 5.86 -0.88
CA GLY A 96 4.01 5.07 0.23
C GLY A 96 4.45 5.58 1.59
N ARG A 97 4.00 4.91 2.66
CA ARG A 97 4.32 5.25 4.06
C ARG A 97 4.85 4.03 4.81
N ILE A 98 6.01 4.17 5.44
CA ILE A 98 6.57 3.21 6.40
C ILE A 98 6.35 3.74 7.81
N CYS A 99 5.92 2.86 8.72
CA CYS A 99 5.73 3.13 10.13
C CYS A 99 6.15 1.91 10.97
N LEU A 100 7.12 2.10 11.85
CA LEU A 100 7.42 1.15 12.92
C LEU A 100 7.12 1.85 14.25
N LEU A 101 6.04 1.43 14.92
CA LEU A 101 5.66 1.96 16.23
C LEU A 101 5.81 0.85 17.27
N ASN A 102 6.30 1.22 18.46
CA ASN A 102 6.58 0.28 19.55
C ASN A 102 7.51 -0.86 19.13
N TYR A 103 8.65 -0.51 18.53
CA TYR A 103 9.69 -1.50 18.24
C TYR A 103 10.17 -2.16 19.54
N ARG A 104 10.57 -3.42 19.45
CA ARG A 104 11.05 -4.22 20.58
C ARG A 104 12.54 -4.01 20.78
N ASN A 105 13.01 -4.27 22.00
CA ASN A 105 14.45 -4.30 22.26
C ASN A 105 15.12 -5.37 21.37
N ASN A 106 16.33 -5.07 20.87
CA ASN A 106 17.09 -5.89 19.92
C ASN A 106 16.36 -6.14 18.58
N GLU A 107 15.47 -5.24 18.16
CA GLU A 107 14.82 -5.35 16.86
C GLU A 107 15.67 -4.72 15.75
N ASP A 108 16.06 -5.54 14.77
CA ASP A 108 16.70 -5.09 13.53
C ASP A 108 15.70 -5.27 12.37
N THR A 109 15.34 -4.17 11.73
CA THR A 109 14.37 -4.14 10.63
C THR A 109 14.88 -3.23 9.52
N SER A 110 14.82 -3.74 8.29
CA SER A 110 15.22 -3.01 7.10
C SER A 110 14.11 -3.00 6.05
N TRP A 111 14.14 -1.97 5.21
CA TRP A 111 13.24 -1.76 4.08
C TRP A 111 14.05 -1.40 2.85
N VAL A 112 13.77 -2.03 1.71
CA VAL A 112 14.37 -1.66 0.42
C VAL A 112 13.32 -0.95 -0.41
N ILE A 113 13.59 0.28 -0.83
CA ILE A 113 12.71 1.04 -1.71
C ILE A 113 13.40 1.19 -3.06
N GLN A 114 12.77 0.64 -4.10
CA GLN A 114 13.28 0.62 -5.47
C GLN A 114 12.14 0.98 -6.44
N PRO A 115 11.82 2.28 -6.60
CA PRO A 115 10.75 2.71 -7.50
C PRO A 115 10.96 2.16 -8.92
N SER A 116 9.88 1.80 -9.59
CA SER A 116 9.93 1.21 -10.95
C SER A 116 10.37 2.21 -12.04
N GLU A 117 10.33 3.51 -11.75
CA GLU A 117 10.69 4.56 -12.69
C GLU A 117 12.17 4.95 -12.54
N PRO A 118 13.03 4.63 -13.52
CA PRO A 118 14.43 5.03 -13.46
C PRO A 118 14.56 6.56 -13.56
N ASN A 119 15.43 7.14 -12.74
CA ASN A 119 15.78 8.57 -12.68
C ASN A 119 14.80 9.52 -11.99
N ASN A 120 13.74 9.01 -11.34
CA ASN A 120 12.95 9.85 -10.44
C ASN A 120 13.61 9.87 -9.05
N GLY A 121 13.90 11.08 -8.55
CA GLY A 121 14.37 11.28 -7.18
C GLY A 121 13.32 10.81 -6.17
N MET A 122 13.76 10.32 -5.02
CA MET A 122 12.87 9.83 -3.97
C MET A 122 12.79 10.84 -2.83
N LEU A 123 11.61 11.33 -2.47
CA LEU A 123 11.45 12.15 -1.26
C LEU A 123 11.13 11.26 -0.07
N LEU A 124 12.00 11.24 0.95
CA LEU A 124 11.76 10.58 2.23
C LEU A 124 11.42 11.62 3.30
N THR A 125 10.27 11.46 3.95
CA THR A 125 9.84 12.35 5.04
C THR A 125 9.56 11.57 6.30
N PHE A 126 10.17 11.99 7.40
CA PHE A 126 9.85 11.54 8.75
C PHE A 126 8.73 12.40 9.31
N ASN A 127 7.51 11.85 9.34
CA ASN A 127 6.37 12.49 10.00
C ASN A 127 6.38 12.28 11.51
N LEU A 128 6.96 11.16 11.95
CA LEU A 128 7.18 10.82 13.35
C LEU A 128 8.45 9.99 13.43
N LEU A 129 9.37 10.35 14.32
CA LEU A 129 10.54 9.57 14.64
C LEU A 129 10.80 9.67 16.14
N SER A 130 10.75 8.52 16.82
CA SER A 130 11.05 8.40 18.24
C SER A 130 11.82 7.11 18.47
N VAL A 131 13.11 7.21 18.80
CA VAL A 131 14.07 6.16 19.11
C VAL A 131 14.71 6.44 20.47
N GLU A 132 15.20 5.40 21.15
CA GLU A 132 15.96 5.55 22.40
C GLU A 132 17.28 6.26 22.11
N VAL A 133 17.48 7.42 22.74
CA VAL A 133 18.68 8.25 22.54
C VAL A 133 19.91 7.45 22.97
N ASP A 134 20.99 7.53 22.18
CA ASP A 134 22.28 6.84 22.40
C ASP A 134 22.28 5.30 22.28
N TYR A 135 21.12 4.66 22.12
CA TYR A 135 21.01 3.20 21.99
C TYR A 135 20.50 2.79 20.61
N ASP A 136 19.44 3.43 20.14
CA ASP A 136 18.76 3.05 18.90
C ASP A 136 19.03 4.06 17.79
N THR A 137 19.05 3.55 16.56
CA THR A 137 19.38 4.37 15.39
C THR A 137 18.49 4.05 14.20
N VAL A 138 18.21 5.07 13.39
CA VAL A 138 17.70 4.90 12.03
C VAL A 138 18.75 5.38 11.05
N SER A 139 19.16 4.47 10.16
CA SER A 139 20.11 4.73 9.09
C SER A 139 19.42 4.67 7.74
N VAL A 140 19.69 5.66 6.89
CA VAL A 140 19.16 5.72 5.53
C VAL A 140 20.33 5.58 4.56
N TYR A 141 20.20 4.63 3.63
CA TYR A 141 21.17 4.38 2.58
C TYR A 141 20.56 4.74 1.23
N ALA A 142 21.30 5.51 0.43
CA ALA A 142 20.96 5.76 -0.96
C ALA A 142 21.88 4.92 -1.83
N CYS A 143 21.31 4.05 -2.67
CA CYS A 143 22.07 3.12 -3.50
C CYS A 143 21.89 3.45 -4.99
N LYS A 144 22.99 3.37 -5.74
CA LYS A 144 23.00 3.23 -7.19
C LYS A 144 23.56 1.87 -7.53
N ASP A 145 22.77 1.01 -8.16
CA ASP A 145 23.15 -0.38 -8.45
C ASP A 145 23.64 -1.09 -7.17
N ILE A 146 24.91 -1.49 -7.13
CA ILE A 146 25.55 -2.16 -5.98
C ILE A 146 26.27 -1.20 -5.02
N SER A 147 26.32 0.09 -5.35
CA SER A 147 27.05 1.10 -4.58
C SER A 147 26.08 1.88 -3.71
N CYS A 148 26.21 1.72 -2.39
CA CYS A 148 25.39 2.40 -1.40
C CYS A 148 26.22 3.41 -0.61
N PHE A 149 25.63 4.58 -0.35
CA PHE A 149 26.17 5.56 0.56
C PHE A 149 25.20 5.74 1.73
N GLN A 150 25.70 5.62 2.95
CA GLN A 150 24.94 6.00 4.14
C GLN A 150 24.86 7.52 4.18
N TRP A 151 23.65 8.05 4.28
CA TRP A 151 23.50 9.48 4.52
C TRP A 151 24.12 9.85 5.87
N ASN A 152 24.91 10.94 5.89
CA ASN A 152 25.70 11.40 7.04
C ASN A 152 24.88 11.79 8.29
N LYS A 153 23.59 11.49 8.33
CA LYS A 153 22.71 11.74 9.46
C LYS A 153 22.12 10.43 9.94
N THR A 154 22.65 9.93 11.05
CA THR A 154 21.92 8.99 11.89
C THR A 154 20.81 9.77 12.57
N TYR A 155 19.57 9.37 12.37
CA TYR A 155 18.45 10.10 12.93
C TYR A 155 18.20 9.65 14.37
N MET A 156 18.34 10.59 15.30
CA MET A 156 17.98 10.45 16.71
C MET A 156 16.88 11.47 17.02
N ASN A 157 15.62 11.05 17.00
CA ASN A 157 14.46 11.86 17.38
C ASN A 157 14.26 13.18 16.61
N ASP A 158 14.80 13.29 15.40
CA ASP A 158 14.70 14.49 14.59
C ASP A 158 13.66 14.32 13.46
N LEU A 159 12.72 15.26 13.37
CA LEU A 159 11.71 15.30 12.32
C LEU A 159 12.25 16.07 11.12
N GLY A 160 12.02 15.57 9.90
CA GLY A 160 12.48 16.24 8.70
C GLY A 160 12.08 15.56 7.40
N SER A 161 12.08 16.33 6.32
CA SER A 161 11.96 15.83 4.95
C SER A 161 13.31 15.90 4.25
N GLN A 162 13.65 14.89 3.47
CA GLN A 162 14.89 14.82 2.71
C GLN A 162 14.62 14.35 1.29
N ASN A 163 15.10 15.14 0.33
CA ASN A 163 15.03 14.78 -1.08
C ASN A 163 16.24 13.91 -1.42
N LEU A 164 16.00 12.63 -1.68
CA LEU A 164 16.99 11.67 -2.15
C LEU A 164 17.07 11.80 -3.67
N THR A 165 17.69 12.89 -4.10
CA THR A 165 18.09 13.10 -5.49
C THR A 165 19.53 12.63 -5.65
N GLN A 166 19.81 11.88 -6.70
CA GLN A 166 21.17 11.56 -7.13
C GLN A 166 21.57 12.49 -8.26
#